data_AF-A0A7C5GRQ5-F1
#
_entry.id   AF-A0A7C5GRQ5-F1
#
_cell.length_a   1.000
_cell.length_b   1.000
_cell.length_c   1.000
_cell.angle_alpha   90.00
_cell.angle_beta   90.00
_cell.angle_gamma   90.00
#
_symmetry.space_group_name_H-M   'P 1'
#
loop_
_entity.id
_entity.type
_entity.pdbx_description
1 polymer ?
#
loop_
_entity_poly.entity_id
_entity_poly.type
_entity_poly.pdbx_seq_one_letter_code
_entity_poly.pdbx_strand_id
1 'polypeptide(L)'
;GIWSTAARRTLISAMTKQSAGGLSNIDPYYFAISGTSMATPHIAGVAALILQAYPDLRMSDIYEEAEQEKLDAGWVNDSRNRVHEVELILEASARYVPPSDGGDPLAENNIPQNYSLGWNGEPFDFAQGFGLVRVDRAVGIALALKELRTRDFDGDGVPDYPDACVKAAVSRYEAAMVERQRTYNTDRLYTAWNGEWSRFSNQTTSVIPVNHDTSKMVFIPEGASEMEVRFTYDPWDTDGKRVASLYVTIDQTGDGRPDWTQTGDLLADSRVSVISIPADAYGSYWSFNVEGRGVDWNLGERFRESQYKEVRTEFTISLNMTMTSGGHTLDIQDPHAGVAYWKPLIPFGSEVEGTSINMTEYVYDLGRITPLHEEAPSGEGGADLAWLWVLLIVSMIAAAGYLGYKKAWKKRKLSS
;
A
#
# COMPACT_ATOMS: atom_id res chain seq x y z
N GLY A 1 2.30 12.36 7.74
CA GLY A 1 0.98 11.72 7.46
C GLY A 1 0.33 12.45 6.30
N ILE A 2 -0.32 11.76 5.38
CA ILE A 2 -0.96 12.41 4.22
C ILE A 2 -2.43 12.70 4.56
N TRP A 3 -2.95 13.83 4.07
CA TRP A 3 -4.21 14.44 4.48
C TRP A 3 -5.18 14.53 3.29
N SER A 4 -6.43 14.11 3.50
CA SER A 4 -7.50 14.25 2.52
C SER A 4 -8.39 15.46 2.83
N THR A 5 -8.79 16.18 1.77
CA THR A 5 -9.79 17.24 1.78
C THR A 5 -11.18 16.67 2.13
N ALA A 6 -11.81 17.13 3.21
CA ALA A 6 -13.21 16.80 3.50
C ALA A 6 -14.14 17.83 2.83
N ALA A 7 -15.09 17.32 2.05
CA ALA A 7 -16.20 18.09 1.50
C ALA A 7 -17.19 18.50 2.62
N ARG A 8 -17.80 19.67 2.42
CA ARG A 8 -18.64 20.41 3.38
C ARG A 8 -19.94 19.67 3.74
N ARG A 9 -20.20 19.57 5.05
CA ARG A 9 -21.50 19.67 5.77
C ARG A 9 -22.52 18.52 5.63
N THR A 10 -22.75 17.77 6.73
CA THR A 10 -24.03 17.68 7.48
C THR A 10 -23.89 16.77 8.72
N LEU A 11 -24.65 17.06 9.79
CA LEU A 11 -24.81 16.35 11.08
C LEU A 11 -23.72 16.35 12.19
N ILE A 12 -22.41 16.46 11.94
CA ILE A 12 -21.41 16.61 13.04
C ILE A 12 -21.24 18.09 13.46
N SER A 13 -22.33 18.86 13.46
CA SER A 13 -22.35 20.25 13.95
C SER A 13 -23.29 20.43 15.15
N ALA A 14 -24.03 19.38 15.55
CA ALA A 14 -24.97 19.45 16.65
C ALA A 14 -24.40 18.94 17.99
N MET A 15 -23.42 18.03 17.98
CA MET A 15 -22.89 17.43 19.23
C MET A 15 -21.70 18.18 19.84
N THR A 16 -21.06 19.11 19.14
CA THR A 16 -19.94 19.92 19.66
C THR A 16 -20.39 21.18 20.43
N LYS A 17 -21.70 21.43 20.56
CA LYS A 17 -22.22 22.66 21.17
C LYS A 17 -22.58 22.58 22.66
N GLN A 18 -22.40 21.43 23.33
CA GLN A 18 -22.85 21.27 24.72
C GLN A 18 -21.77 20.83 25.74
N SER A 19 -20.52 20.60 25.33
CA SER A 19 -19.44 20.19 26.25
C SER A 19 -18.18 21.05 26.15
N ALA A 20 -18.29 22.29 25.64
CA ALA A 20 -17.19 23.24 25.66
C ALA A 20 -17.32 24.22 26.83
N GLY A 21 -17.16 23.70 28.04
CA GLY A 21 -16.72 24.50 29.18
C GLY A 21 -15.24 24.83 29.00
N GLY A 22 -14.92 26.03 28.52
CA GLY A 22 -13.58 26.62 28.63
C GLY A 22 -12.54 26.30 27.54
N LEU A 23 -12.85 25.50 26.53
CA LEU A 23 -11.96 25.23 25.38
C LEU A 23 -12.78 25.12 24.09
N SER A 24 -13.29 26.25 23.60
CA SER A 24 -14.06 26.33 22.35
C SER A 24 -13.47 27.35 21.40
N ASN A 25 -12.60 26.90 20.50
CA ASN A 25 -12.41 27.54 19.21
C ASN A 25 -11.75 26.55 18.26
N ILE A 26 -12.56 25.60 17.79
CA ILE A 26 -12.14 24.58 16.83
C ILE A 26 -12.47 25.09 15.43
N ASP A 27 -11.48 24.99 14.54
CA ASP A 27 -11.51 25.46 13.17
C ASP A 27 -12.56 24.69 12.32
N PRO A 28 -13.44 25.38 11.59
CA PRO A 28 -14.48 24.79 10.74
C PRO A 28 -13.98 24.20 9.40
N TYR A 29 -12.70 24.33 9.04
CA TYR A 29 -12.13 23.72 7.81
C TYR A 29 -11.06 22.65 8.08
N TYR A 30 -10.36 22.73 9.22
CA TYR A 30 -9.26 21.83 9.54
C TYR A 30 -9.29 21.41 11.00
N PHE A 31 -9.70 20.17 11.24
CA PHE A 31 -9.64 19.57 12.55
C PHE A 31 -8.39 18.69 12.67
N ALA A 32 -7.68 18.78 13.79
CA ALA A 32 -6.93 17.64 14.33
C ALA A 32 -7.95 16.64 14.90
N ILE A 33 -8.64 15.88 14.04
CA ILE A 33 -9.49 14.76 14.45
C ILE A 33 -8.69 13.48 14.32
N SER A 34 -8.01 13.06 15.38
CA SER A 34 -7.56 11.66 15.46
C SER A 34 -8.79 10.76 15.58
N GLY A 35 -8.91 9.76 14.71
CA GLY A 35 -10.00 8.78 14.77
C GLY A 35 -10.29 8.14 13.41
N THR A 36 -11.11 7.10 13.41
CA THR A 36 -11.51 6.32 12.22
C THR A 36 -12.07 7.16 11.06
N SER A 37 -12.63 8.34 11.37
CA SER A 37 -13.15 9.31 10.39
C SER A 37 -12.08 9.81 9.38
N MET A 38 -10.81 9.91 9.78
CA MET A 38 -9.73 10.29 8.85
C MET A 38 -9.21 9.11 8.01
N ALA A 39 -9.42 7.86 8.45
CA ALA A 39 -9.15 6.70 7.63
C ALA A 39 -10.16 6.57 6.48
N THR A 40 -11.44 6.93 6.73
CA THR A 40 -12.52 6.83 5.73
C THR A 40 -12.20 7.48 4.38
N PRO A 41 -11.79 8.77 4.27
CA PRO A 41 -11.51 9.36 2.97
C PRO A 41 -10.26 8.79 2.29
N HIS A 42 -9.26 8.32 3.05
CA HIS A 42 -8.09 7.65 2.48
C HIS A 42 -8.47 6.31 1.86
N ILE A 43 -9.21 5.48 2.61
CA ILE A 43 -9.71 4.20 2.10
C ILE A 43 -10.66 4.41 0.92
N ALA A 44 -11.51 5.44 0.93
CA ALA A 44 -12.35 5.80 -0.21
C ALA A 44 -11.51 6.18 -1.45
N GLY A 45 -10.39 6.89 -1.27
CA GLY A 45 -9.44 7.19 -2.34
C GLY A 45 -8.78 5.93 -2.90
N VAL A 46 -8.37 5.00 -2.04
CA VAL A 46 -7.80 3.71 -2.48
C VAL A 46 -8.85 2.87 -3.22
N ALA A 47 -10.09 2.82 -2.72
CA ALA A 47 -11.20 2.15 -3.40
C ALA A 47 -11.45 2.74 -4.80
N ALA A 48 -11.34 4.07 -4.96
CA ALA A 48 -11.45 4.71 -6.26
C ALA A 48 -10.31 4.29 -7.22
N LEU A 49 -9.07 4.16 -6.74
CA LEU A 49 -7.95 3.65 -7.54
C LEU A 49 -8.15 2.19 -7.96
N ILE A 50 -8.64 1.34 -7.05
CA ILE A 50 -8.98 -0.06 -7.32
C ILE A 50 -10.05 -0.13 -8.42
N LEU A 51 -11.13 0.64 -8.30
CA LEU A 51 -12.22 0.69 -9.29
C LEU A 51 -11.79 1.32 -10.61
N GLN A 52 -10.84 2.25 -10.59
CA GLN A 52 -10.24 2.79 -11.82
C GLN A 52 -9.42 1.72 -12.56
N ALA A 53 -8.69 0.89 -11.82
CA ALA A 53 -7.90 -0.21 -12.39
C ALA A 53 -8.81 -1.32 -12.96
N TYR A 54 -9.88 -1.66 -12.24
CA TYR A 54 -10.87 -2.65 -12.66
C TYR A 54 -12.30 -2.24 -12.28
N PRO A 55 -13.05 -1.62 -13.22
CA PRO A 55 -14.41 -1.14 -12.95
C PRO A 55 -15.47 -2.24 -12.78
N ASP A 56 -15.24 -3.45 -13.31
CA ASP A 56 -16.24 -4.55 -13.29
C ASP A 56 -16.13 -5.45 -12.04
N LEU A 57 -15.49 -4.95 -10.97
CA LEU A 57 -15.51 -5.61 -9.67
C LEU A 57 -16.96 -5.79 -9.18
N ARG A 58 -17.23 -6.95 -8.58
CA ARG A 58 -18.58 -7.38 -8.23
C ARG A 58 -18.72 -7.68 -6.74
N MET A 59 -19.93 -8.06 -6.32
CA MET A 59 -20.13 -8.68 -5.02
C MET A 59 -19.45 -10.04 -5.01
N SER A 60 -18.68 -10.32 -3.96
CA SER A 60 -18.04 -11.62 -3.79
C SER A 60 -19.02 -12.67 -3.28
N ASP A 61 -18.58 -13.93 -3.23
CA ASP A 61 -19.30 -15.00 -2.54
C ASP A 61 -18.92 -15.09 -1.05
N ILE A 62 -18.09 -14.17 -0.55
CA ILE A 62 -17.73 -14.05 0.87
C ILE A 62 -18.79 -13.18 1.56
N TYR A 63 -19.21 -13.60 2.74
CA TYR A 63 -20.19 -12.90 3.57
C TYR A 63 -19.47 -12.14 4.68
N GLU A 64 -20.04 -11.01 5.09
CA GLU A 64 -19.60 -10.26 6.26
C GLU A 64 -19.60 -11.17 7.49
N GLU A 65 -18.58 -11.04 8.33
CA GLU A 65 -18.51 -11.78 9.59
C GLU A 65 -19.70 -11.43 10.48
N ALA A 66 -20.29 -12.45 11.09
CA ALA A 66 -21.46 -12.29 11.94
C ALA A 66 -21.40 -13.20 13.16
N GLU A 67 -21.97 -12.70 14.25
CA GLU A 67 -22.15 -13.48 15.48
C GLU A 67 -23.02 -14.72 15.23
N GLN A 68 -22.80 -15.78 16.02
CA GLN A 68 -23.46 -17.07 15.84
C GLN A 68 -25.00 -16.97 15.79
N GLU A 69 -25.59 -16.09 16.59
CA GLU A 69 -27.04 -15.85 16.59
C GLU A 69 -27.56 -15.37 15.22
N LYS A 70 -26.79 -14.52 14.53
CA LYS A 70 -27.14 -14.04 13.19
C LYS A 70 -26.96 -15.15 12.15
N LEU A 71 -25.89 -15.93 12.25
CA LEU A 71 -25.67 -17.10 11.39
C LEU A 71 -26.86 -18.06 11.48
N ASP A 72 -27.30 -18.36 12.70
CA ASP A 72 -28.45 -19.21 13.00
C ASP A 72 -29.77 -18.62 12.47
N ALA A 73 -29.89 -17.28 12.44
CA ALA A 73 -31.02 -16.55 11.85
C ALA A 73 -30.98 -16.47 10.31
N GLY A 74 -30.03 -17.15 9.65
CA GLY A 74 -29.93 -17.21 8.20
C GLY A 74 -29.15 -16.05 7.58
N TRP A 75 -28.18 -15.47 8.29
CA TRP A 75 -27.29 -14.40 7.77
C TRP A 75 -26.67 -14.72 6.41
N VAL A 76 -26.23 -15.96 6.20
CA VAL A 76 -25.63 -16.44 4.93
C VAL A 76 -26.65 -16.59 3.78
N ASN A 77 -27.95 -16.54 4.08
CA ASN A 77 -29.02 -16.63 3.08
C ASN A 77 -29.40 -15.26 2.50
N ASP A 78 -28.97 -14.15 3.12
CA ASP A 78 -29.21 -12.80 2.58
C ASP A 78 -28.03 -12.38 1.69
N SER A 79 -28.29 -12.20 0.40
CA SER A 79 -27.30 -11.74 -0.57
C SER A 79 -26.79 -10.33 -0.31
N ARG A 80 -27.49 -9.53 0.52
CA ARG A 80 -27.04 -8.19 0.93
C ARG A 80 -25.88 -8.22 1.91
N ASN A 81 -25.65 -9.36 2.56
CA ASN A 81 -24.56 -9.55 3.52
C ASN A 81 -23.25 -10.00 2.86
N ARG A 82 -23.20 -10.01 1.52
CA ARG A 82 -21.98 -10.31 0.77
C ARG A 82 -21.04 -9.12 0.83
N VAL A 83 -19.75 -9.40 0.86
CA VAL A 83 -18.69 -8.40 0.85
C VAL A 83 -18.36 -8.02 -0.60
N HIS A 84 -18.18 -6.73 -0.86
CA HIS A 84 -17.76 -6.27 -2.19
C HIS A 84 -16.29 -6.63 -2.44
N GLU A 85 -15.91 -7.00 -3.66
CA GLU A 85 -14.53 -7.42 -3.96
C GLU A 85 -13.47 -6.35 -3.67
N VAL A 86 -13.85 -5.08 -3.70
CA VAL A 86 -12.99 -3.95 -3.28
C VAL A 86 -12.54 -4.10 -1.83
N GLU A 87 -13.43 -4.50 -0.93
CA GLU A 87 -13.11 -4.70 0.49
C GLU A 87 -12.15 -5.87 0.67
N LEU A 88 -12.43 -7.01 0.02
CA LEU A 88 -11.50 -8.15 0.03
C LEU A 88 -10.11 -7.80 -0.51
N ILE A 89 -10.04 -6.98 -1.56
CA ILE A 89 -8.75 -6.51 -2.11
C ILE A 89 -8.03 -5.61 -1.10
N LEU A 90 -8.74 -4.72 -0.42
CA LEU A 90 -8.17 -3.86 0.63
C LEU A 90 -7.60 -4.71 1.77
N GLU A 91 -8.37 -5.67 2.28
CA GLU A 91 -7.94 -6.61 3.32
C GLU A 91 -6.74 -7.44 2.88
N ALA A 92 -6.78 -8.05 1.71
CA ALA A 92 -5.67 -8.85 1.18
C ALA A 92 -4.42 -8.01 0.89
N SER A 93 -4.57 -6.72 0.59
CA SER A 93 -3.44 -5.83 0.34
C SER A 93 -2.76 -5.35 1.62
N ALA A 94 -3.48 -5.37 2.75
CA ALA A 94 -3.04 -4.79 4.00
C ALA A 94 -1.79 -5.50 4.56
N ARG A 95 -1.00 -4.74 5.32
CA ARG A 95 0.15 -5.23 6.07
C ARG A 95 -0.19 -5.15 7.56
N TYR A 96 -0.37 -6.29 8.17
CA TYR A 96 -0.55 -6.42 9.61
C TYR A 96 0.70 -5.94 10.36
N VAL A 97 0.51 -5.10 11.37
CA VAL A 97 1.58 -4.66 12.27
C VAL A 97 1.53 -5.54 13.51
N PRO A 98 2.59 -6.31 13.82
CA PRO A 98 2.59 -7.17 14.99
C PRO A 98 2.64 -6.36 16.30
N PRO A 99 2.11 -6.90 17.41
CA PRO A 99 2.28 -6.28 18.72
C PRO A 99 3.75 -6.18 19.10
N SER A 100 4.13 -5.06 19.73
CA SER A 100 5.47 -4.92 20.31
C SER A 100 5.62 -5.74 21.59
N ASP A 101 6.85 -5.90 22.07
CA ASP A 101 7.11 -6.57 23.34
C ASP A 101 6.47 -5.79 24.52
N GLY A 102 5.93 -6.51 25.50
CA GLY A 102 5.37 -5.94 26.73
C GLY A 102 3.90 -5.51 26.61
N GLY A 103 3.24 -5.30 27.76
CA GLY A 103 1.84 -4.85 27.85
C GLY A 103 0.78 -5.96 27.71
N ASP A 104 -0.26 -5.90 28.55
CA ASP A 104 -1.46 -6.76 28.53
C ASP A 104 -2.68 -5.90 28.95
N PRO A 105 -3.75 -5.78 28.13
CA PRO A 105 -4.02 -6.52 26.88
C PRO A 105 -3.45 -5.91 25.60
N LEU A 106 -2.96 -4.66 25.66
CA LEU A 106 -2.35 -3.96 24.54
C LEU A 106 -0.84 -3.85 24.72
N ALA A 107 -0.10 -4.01 23.62
CA ALA A 107 1.32 -3.77 23.56
C ALA A 107 1.66 -2.26 23.60
N GLU A 108 2.95 -1.92 23.75
CA GLU A 108 3.41 -0.51 23.79
C GLU A 108 3.07 0.26 22.51
N ASN A 109 3.02 -0.41 21.36
CA ASN A 109 2.54 0.15 20.10
C ASN A 109 0.99 0.24 19.99
N ASN A 110 0.27 -0.01 21.09
CA ASN A 110 -1.20 -0.06 21.20
C ASN A 110 -1.87 -1.15 20.34
N ILE A 111 -1.12 -2.17 19.94
CA ILE A 111 -1.66 -3.31 19.20
C ILE A 111 -1.99 -4.44 20.18
N PRO A 112 -3.13 -5.13 20.03
CA PRO A 112 -3.49 -6.24 20.88
C PRO A 112 -2.49 -7.40 20.78
N GLN A 113 -2.20 -8.06 21.91
CA GLN A 113 -1.35 -9.26 21.92
C GLN A 113 -2.02 -10.47 21.26
N ASN A 114 -3.33 -10.41 21.01
CA ASN A 114 -4.12 -11.45 20.36
C ASN A 114 -4.69 -10.97 19.01
N TYR A 115 -4.81 -11.90 18.06
CA TYR A 115 -5.39 -11.67 16.75
C TYR A 115 -6.32 -12.83 16.35
N SER A 116 -7.18 -12.59 15.36
CA SER A 116 -7.99 -13.59 14.69
C SER A 116 -7.48 -13.80 13.26
N LEU A 117 -7.90 -14.88 12.59
CA LEU A 117 -7.53 -15.15 11.20
C LEU A 117 -8.72 -14.87 10.28
N GLY A 118 -8.49 -14.08 9.23
CA GLY A 118 -9.52 -13.72 8.26
C GLY A 118 -9.72 -14.77 7.15
N TRP A 119 -10.52 -14.43 6.14
CA TRP A 119 -10.91 -15.33 5.04
C TRP A 119 -9.75 -15.86 4.19
N ASN A 120 -8.63 -15.12 4.14
CA ASN A 120 -7.41 -15.49 3.42
C ASN A 120 -6.36 -16.14 4.33
N GLY A 121 -6.65 -16.32 5.62
CA GLY A 121 -5.70 -16.84 6.61
C GLY A 121 -4.72 -15.80 7.14
N GLU A 122 -4.88 -14.52 6.80
CA GLU A 122 -4.07 -13.42 7.35
C GLU A 122 -4.59 -12.97 8.73
N PRO A 123 -3.71 -12.50 9.61
CA PRO A 123 -4.09 -12.01 10.93
C PRO A 123 -4.84 -10.67 10.84
N PHE A 124 -5.83 -10.51 11.73
CA PHE A 124 -6.50 -9.24 11.95
C PHE A 124 -6.85 -9.05 13.43
N ASP A 125 -7.01 -7.79 13.86
CA ASP A 125 -7.44 -7.46 15.22
C ASP A 125 -8.39 -6.26 15.26
N PHE A 126 -8.92 -5.97 16.44
CA PHE A 126 -9.92 -4.89 16.61
C PHE A 126 -9.33 -3.48 16.50
N ALA A 127 -8.01 -3.31 16.64
CA ALA A 127 -7.36 -2.00 16.63
C ALA A 127 -6.99 -1.56 15.21
N GLN A 128 -6.51 -2.49 14.39
CA GLN A 128 -6.02 -2.20 13.02
C GLN A 128 -6.76 -2.96 11.91
N GLY A 129 -7.67 -3.88 12.22
CA GLY A 129 -8.21 -4.82 11.24
C GLY A 129 -7.07 -5.67 10.67
N PHE A 130 -7.02 -5.81 9.34
CA PHE A 130 -5.93 -6.48 8.61
C PHE A 130 -4.63 -5.64 8.54
N GLY A 131 -4.64 -4.42 9.08
CA GLY A 131 -3.48 -3.53 9.15
C GLY A 131 -3.48 -2.42 8.09
N LEU A 132 -2.29 -1.97 7.71
CA LEU A 132 -2.12 -0.81 6.82
C LEU A 132 -2.23 -1.23 5.35
N VAL A 133 -3.23 -0.68 4.65
CA VAL A 133 -3.47 -0.94 3.22
C VAL A 133 -2.28 -0.51 2.35
N ARG A 134 -1.79 -1.43 1.52
CA ARG A 134 -0.76 -1.16 0.51
C ARG A 134 -1.41 -0.90 -0.85
N VAL A 135 -1.44 0.36 -1.26
CA VAL A 135 -2.18 0.83 -2.45
C VAL A 135 -1.66 0.18 -3.74
N ASP A 136 -0.35 0.03 -3.86
CA ASP A 136 0.33 -0.66 -4.97
C ASP A 136 -0.09 -2.13 -5.06
N ARG A 137 -0.09 -2.86 -3.93
CA ARG A 137 -0.58 -4.25 -3.86
C ARG A 137 -2.07 -4.33 -4.17
N ALA A 138 -2.88 -3.41 -3.66
CA ALA A 138 -4.32 -3.39 -3.90
C ALA A 138 -4.65 -3.22 -5.40
N VAL A 139 -4.01 -2.23 -6.06
CA VAL A 139 -4.14 -2.01 -7.50
C VAL A 139 -3.58 -3.21 -8.29
N GLY A 140 -2.45 -3.77 -7.87
CA GLY A 140 -1.85 -4.96 -8.48
C GLY A 140 -2.79 -6.18 -8.45
N ILE A 141 -3.41 -6.47 -7.31
CA ILE A 141 -4.40 -7.55 -7.17
C ILE A 141 -5.63 -7.28 -8.06
N ALA A 142 -6.12 -6.03 -8.11
CA ALA A 142 -7.26 -5.67 -8.96
C ALA A 142 -6.96 -5.90 -10.45
N LEU A 143 -5.75 -5.52 -10.90
CA LEU A 143 -5.30 -5.79 -12.26
C LEU A 143 -5.08 -7.29 -12.53
N ALA A 144 -4.55 -8.04 -11.56
CA ALA A 144 -4.43 -9.50 -11.67
C ALA A 144 -5.79 -10.15 -11.87
N LEU A 145 -6.80 -9.71 -11.10
CA LEU A 145 -8.17 -10.23 -11.20
C LEU A 145 -8.79 -9.90 -12.56
N LYS A 146 -8.58 -8.67 -13.05
CA LYS A 146 -9.01 -8.27 -14.38
C LYS A 146 -8.39 -9.17 -15.45
N GLU A 147 -7.07 -9.34 -15.44
CA GLU A 147 -6.38 -10.22 -16.39
C GLU A 147 -6.94 -11.64 -16.35
N LEU A 148 -7.16 -12.22 -15.17
CA LEU A 148 -7.75 -13.56 -15.06
C LEU A 148 -9.14 -13.66 -15.70
N ARG A 149 -9.97 -12.61 -15.57
CA ARG A 149 -11.35 -12.62 -16.06
C ARG A 149 -11.51 -12.23 -17.51
N THR A 150 -10.54 -11.52 -18.10
CA THR A 150 -10.66 -10.98 -19.46
C THR A 150 -9.68 -11.61 -20.44
N ARG A 151 -8.59 -12.21 -19.96
CA ARG A 151 -7.59 -12.79 -20.83
C ARG A 151 -8.05 -14.16 -21.31
N ASP A 152 -7.91 -14.33 -22.60
CA ASP A 152 -7.99 -15.60 -23.31
C ASP A 152 -6.57 -16.18 -23.33
N PHE A 153 -6.32 -17.19 -22.50
CA PHE A 153 -5.02 -17.84 -22.35
C PHE A 153 -4.78 -18.92 -23.42
N ASP A 154 -5.83 -19.51 -23.99
CA ASP A 154 -5.71 -20.61 -24.97
C ASP A 154 -5.89 -20.14 -26.44
N GLY A 155 -6.36 -18.92 -26.64
CA GLY A 155 -6.51 -18.25 -27.93
C GLY A 155 -7.80 -18.62 -28.67
N ASP A 156 -8.82 -19.16 -28.00
CA ASP A 156 -10.08 -19.58 -28.61
C ASP A 156 -11.08 -18.43 -28.86
N GLY A 157 -10.77 -17.23 -28.37
CA GLY A 157 -11.56 -16.02 -28.49
C GLY A 157 -12.52 -15.74 -27.34
N VAL A 158 -12.52 -16.54 -26.26
CA VAL A 158 -13.30 -16.28 -25.03
C VAL A 158 -12.40 -16.22 -23.79
N PRO A 159 -12.77 -15.45 -22.75
CA PRO A 159 -12.02 -15.48 -21.49
C PRO A 159 -12.19 -16.83 -20.78
N ASP A 160 -11.08 -17.41 -20.30
CA ASP A 160 -11.09 -18.74 -19.66
C ASP A 160 -11.67 -18.74 -18.25
N TYR A 161 -11.38 -17.71 -17.46
CA TYR A 161 -11.77 -17.64 -16.05
C TYR A 161 -12.62 -16.40 -15.73
N PRO A 162 -13.75 -16.17 -16.42
CA PRO A 162 -14.60 -15.00 -16.20
C PRO A 162 -15.14 -14.93 -14.76
N ASP A 163 -15.17 -16.07 -14.07
CA ASP A 163 -15.62 -16.21 -12.69
C ASP A 163 -14.51 -16.30 -11.63
N ALA A 164 -13.25 -16.03 -12.00
CA ALA A 164 -12.14 -16.02 -11.04
C ALA A 164 -12.45 -15.13 -9.82
N CYS A 165 -12.04 -15.55 -8.62
CA CYS A 165 -12.28 -14.82 -7.38
C CYS A 165 -11.04 -14.04 -6.89
N VAL A 166 -11.23 -13.13 -5.93
CA VAL A 166 -10.14 -12.31 -5.35
C VAL A 166 -9.01 -13.19 -4.78
N LYS A 167 -9.34 -14.30 -4.12
CA LYS A 167 -8.33 -15.23 -3.58
C LYS A 167 -7.38 -15.75 -4.65
N ALA A 168 -7.92 -16.12 -5.82
CA ALA A 168 -7.11 -16.60 -6.93
C ALA A 168 -6.22 -15.47 -7.49
N ALA A 169 -6.76 -14.25 -7.59
CA ALA A 169 -5.99 -13.09 -8.02
C ALA A 169 -4.83 -12.75 -7.07
N VAL A 170 -5.02 -12.87 -5.75
CA VAL A 170 -3.94 -12.68 -4.77
C VAL A 170 -2.78 -13.64 -5.04
N SER A 171 -3.06 -14.93 -5.19
CA SER A 171 -2.02 -15.93 -5.47
C SER A 171 -1.30 -15.67 -6.81
N ARG A 172 -2.02 -15.20 -7.83
CA ARG A 172 -1.43 -14.89 -9.15
C ARG A 172 -0.64 -13.59 -9.13
N TYR A 173 -1.11 -12.59 -8.40
CA TYR A 173 -0.36 -11.36 -8.15
C TYR A 173 0.98 -11.68 -7.48
N GLU A 174 0.98 -12.49 -6.42
CA GLU A 174 2.19 -12.87 -5.69
C GLU A 174 3.16 -13.66 -6.57
N ALA A 175 2.67 -14.58 -7.39
CA ALA A 175 3.49 -15.33 -8.34
C ALA A 175 4.06 -14.46 -9.49
N ALA A 176 3.38 -13.35 -9.82
CA ALA A 176 3.78 -12.42 -10.88
C ALA A 176 4.70 -11.29 -10.38
N MET A 177 4.88 -11.15 -9.07
CA MET A 177 5.86 -10.22 -8.48
C MET A 177 7.26 -10.77 -8.70
N VAL A 178 8.09 -10.00 -9.42
CA VAL A 178 9.47 -10.37 -9.69
C VAL A 178 10.43 -9.33 -9.13
N GLU A 179 11.51 -9.81 -8.53
CA GLU A 179 12.65 -8.97 -8.21
C GLU A 179 13.46 -8.75 -9.51
N ARG A 180 13.66 -7.48 -9.85
CA ARG A 180 14.48 -7.10 -11.00
C ARG A 180 15.65 -6.28 -10.50
N GLN A 181 16.84 -6.82 -10.71
CA GLN A 181 18.09 -6.10 -10.48
C GLN A 181 18.51 -5.38 -11.76
N ARG A 182 18.87 -4.11 -11.63
CA ARG A 182 19.43 -3.30 -12.70
C ARG A 182 20.69 -2.60 -12.23
N THR A 183 21.73 -2.70 -13.04
CA THR A 183 23.00 -2.00 -12.83
C THR A 183 23.01 -0.71 -13.63
N TYR A 184 23.36 0.38 -12.97
CA TYR A 184 23.50 1.70 -13.58
C TYR A 184 24.93 2.20 -13.41
N ASN A 185 25.59 2.58 -14.49
CA ASN A 185 26.96 3.15 -14.47
C ASN A 185 26.92 4.65 -14.15
N THR A 186 26.56 4.97 -12.90
CA THR A 186 26.49 6.32 -12.38
C THR A 186 26.95 6.34 -10.92
N ASP A 187 27.49 7.49 -10.49
CA ASP A 187 27.81 7.80 -9.10
C ASP A 187 26.72 8.65 -8.43
N ARG A 188 25.62 8.96 -9.14
CA ARG A 188 24.59 9.88 -8.64
C ARG A 188 23.21 9.25 -8.51
N LEU A 189 22.56 9.59 -7.41
CA LEU A 189 21.15 9.31 -7.15
C LEU A 189 20.37 10.64 -7.07
N TYR A 190 19.15 10.63 -7.60
CA TYR A 190 18.26 11.78 -7.61
C TYR A 190 16.89 11.41 -7.05
N THR A 191 16.32 12.32 -6.26
CA THR A 191 14.91 12.28 -5.89
C THR A 191 14.36 13.69 -5.76
N ALA A 192 13.06 13.86 -5.97
CA ALA A 192 12.40 15.15 -5.78
C ALA A 192 10.92 14.97 -5.48
N TRP A 193 10.37 15.94 -4.75
CA TRP A 193 8.96 16.00 -4.45
C TRP A 193 8.50 17.44 -4.32
N ASN A 194 7.20 17.61 -4.56
CA ASN A 194 6.50 18.85 -4.34
C ASN A 194 5.75 18.77 -3.00
N GLY A 195 5.53 19.93 -2.40
CA GLY A 195 4.70 20.06 -1.20
C GLY A 195 4.07 21.44 -1.13
N GLU A 196 3.21 21.61 -0.13
CA GLU A 196 2.58 22.89 0.17
C GLU A 196 2.85 23.22 1.64
N TRP A 197 3.46 24.38 1.86
CA TRP A 197 3.58 24.98 3.17
C TRP A 197 2.35 25.87 3.40
N SER A 198 1.63 25.64 4.50
CA SER A 198 0.52 26.49 4.87
C SER A 198 0.53 26.88 6.35
N ARG A 199 0.05 28.09 6.63
CA ARG A 199 -0.11 28.60 8.00
C ARG A 199 -1.44 29.32 8.16
N PHE A 200 -2.13 28.97 9.24
CA PHE A 200 -3.44 29.52 9.60
C PHE A 200 -3.32 30.61 10.68
N SER A 201 -4.10 31.68 10.55
CA SER A 201 -4.26 32.71 11.58
C SER A 201 -5.73 33.01 11.85
N ASN A 202 -6.15 32.86 13.12
CA ASN A 202 -7.46 33.30 13.60
C ASN A 202 -7.36 34.76 14.09
N GLN A 203 -8.19 35.65 13.54
CA GLN A 203 -8.18 37.09 13.83
C GLN A 203 -8.69 37.44 15.25
N THR A 204 -9.04 36.45 16.07
CA THR A 204 -9.64 36.65 17.39
C THR A 204 -8.68 36.22 18.49
N THR A 205 -7.72 37.08 18.84
CA THR A 205 -6.91 37.09 20.09
C THR A 205 -6.19 35.81 20.55
N SER A 206 -6.29 34.69 19.84
CA SER A 206 -5.59 33.44 20.12
C SER A 206 -4.70 33.10 18.94
N VAL A 207 -3.42 33.48 19.06
CA VAL A 207 -2.38 33.18 18.09
C VAL A 207 -1.91 31.75 18.33
N ILE A 208 -2.71 30.76 17.95
CA ILE A 208 -2.22 29.37 17.84
C ILE A 208 -1.92 29.14 16.36
N PRO A 209 -0.68 29.37 15.89
CA PRO A 209 -0.29 29.00 14.55
C PRO A 209 -0.22 27.48 14.47
N VAL A 210 -1.07 26.88 13.65
CA VAL A 210 -0.92 25.47 13.25
C VAL A 210 -0.16 25.48 11.94
N ASN A 211 0.99 24.79 11.90
CA ASN A 211 1.78 24.59 10.70
C ASN A 211 1.50 23.19 10.15
N HIS A 212 1.51 23.05 8.82
CA HIS A 212 1.51 21.74 8.18
C HIS A 212 2.83 21.01 8.47
N ASP A 213 2.76 19.76 8.91
CA ASP A 213 3.91 18.85 8.89
C ASP A 213 4.14 18.37 7.46
N THR A 214 5.22 18.84 6.85
CA THR A 214 5.59 18.52 5.47
C THR A 214 6.71 17.48 5.39
N SER A 215 6.95 16.76 6.49
CA SER A 215 8.06 15.82 6.60
C SER A 215 8.03 14.73 5.52
N LYS A 216 9.20 14.51 4.92
CA LYS A 216 9.47 13.36 4.07
C LYS A 216 10.80 12.73 4.48
N MET A 217 10.80 11.43 4.65
CA MET A 217 11.97 10.64 5.02
C MET A 217 12.78 10.28 3.78
N VAL A 218 14.10 10.25 3.92
CA VAL A 218 15.04 9.92 2.85
C VAL A 218 16.05 8.93 3.42
N PHE A 219 16.13 7.76 2.79
CA PHE A 219 17.10 6.73 3.17
C PHE A 219 18.52 7.12 2.74
N ILE A 220 19.51 6.91 3.60
CA ILE A 220 20.92 7.16 3.30
C ILE A 220 21.65 5.84 3.01
N PRO A 221 21.99 5.55 1.75
CA PRO A 221 22.68 4.31 1.38
C PRO A 221 24.15 4.31 1.78
N GLU A 222 24.71 3.10 1.93
CA GLU A 222 26.14 2.91 2.14
C GLU A 222 26.94 3.48 0.97
N GLY A 223 28.04 4.16 1.28
CA GLY A 223 28.91 4.76 0.26
C GLY A 223 28.46 6.13 -0.23
N ALA A 224 27.36 6.69 0.29
CA ALA A 224 26.99 8.09 0.06
C ALA A 224 28.04 9.04 0.66
N SER A 225 28.50 10.04 -0.10
CA SER A 225 29.51 11.00 0.36
C SER A 225 28.95 12.39 0.59
N GLU A 226 28.09 12.85 -0.32
CA GLU A 226 27.54 14.20 -0.30
C GLU A 226 26.11 14.22 -0.85
N MET A 227 25.32 15.19 -0.40
CA MET A 227 23.98 15.44 -0.93
C MET A 227 23.77 16.93 -1.16
N GLU A 228 23.47 17.28 -2.40
CA GLU A 228 22.97 18.59 -2.79
C GLU A 228 21.46 18.66 -2.52
N VAL A 229 21.07 19.57 -1.64
CA VAL A 229 19.68 19.92 -1.34
C VAL A 229 19.33 21.20 -2.09
N ARG A 230 18.44 21.07 -3.08
CA ARG A 230 17.85 22.20 -3.80
C ARG A 230 16.43 22.41 -3.32
N PHE A 231 16.15 23.61 -2.83
CA PHE A 231 14.83 24.05 -2.43
C PHE A 231 14.38 25.19 -3.34
N THR A 232 13.19 25.05 -3.91
CA THR A 232 12.61 26.04 -4.82
C THR A 232 11.19 26.33 -4.39
N TYR A 233 10.79 27.60 -4.36
CA TYR A 233 9.44 28.04 -4.02
C TYR A 233 9.23 29.48 -4.52
N ASP A 234 7.98 29.96 -4.49
CA ASP A 234 7.65 31.33 -4.86
C ASP A 234 7.52 32.23 -3.61
N PRO A 235 8.56 33.01 -3.24
CA PRO A 235 8.52 33.87 -2.05
C PRO A 235 7.58 35.07 -2.21
N TRP A 236 7.30 35.47 -3.45
CA TRP A 236 6.44 36.60 -3.80
C TRP A 236 5.35 36.15 -4.76
N ASP A 237 4.10 36.24 -4.33
CA ASP A 237 2.96 36.06 -5.22
C ASP A 237 2.11 37.33 -5.15
N THR A 238 2.26 38.14 -6.21
CA THR A 238 1.60 39.43 -6.34
C THR A 238 0.11 39.30 -6.63
N ASP A 239 -0.30 38.21 -7.25
CA ASP A 239 -1.70 37.96 -7.61
C ASP A 239 -2.48 37.52 -6.37
N GLY A 240 -1.90 36.59 -5.60
CA GLY A 240 -2.38 36.16 -4.30
C GLY A 240 -2.13 37.18 -3.18
N LYS A 241 -1.31 38.21 -3.41
CA LYS A 241 -0.92 39.23 -2.41
C LYS A 241 -0.35 38.59 -1.14
N ARG A 242 0.59 37.66 -1.34
CA ARG A 242 1.27 36.93 -0.26
C ARG A 242 2.79 37.03 -0.39
N VAL A 243 3.46 36.99 0.76
CA VAL A 243 4.90 36.73 0.87
C VAL A 243 5.12 35.59 1.81
N ALA A 244 6.05 34.71 1.44
CA ALA A 244 6.53 33.65 2.30
C ALA A 244 8.06 33.64 2.36
N SER A 245 8.56 33.29 3.53
CA SER A 245 9.96 33.13 3.85
C SER A 245 10.11 31.73 4.44
N LEU A 246 10.53 30.80 3.59
CA LEU A 246 10.56 29.36 3.88
C LEU A 246 12.00 28.85 3.85
N TYR A 247 12.26 27.75 4.55
CA TYR A 247 13.53 27.03 4.56
C TYR A 247 13.34 25.54 4.88
N VAL A 248 14.32 24.73 4.47
CA VAL A 248 14.35 23.30 4.75
C VAL A 248 15.04 23.04 6.07
N THR A 249 14.46 22.17 6.89
CA THR A 249 15.07 21.58 8.08
C THR A 249 15.27 20.08 7.86
N ILE A 250 16.34 19.53 8.42
CA ILE A 250 16.64 18.10 8.34
C ILE A 250 16.91 17.59 9.75
N ASP A 251 16.16 16.58 10.16
CA ASP A 251 16.42 15.76 11.34
C ASP A 251 17.16 14.49 10.86
N GLN A 252 18.43 14.39 11.24
CA GLN A 252 19.34 13.33 10.82
C GLN A 252 19.38 12.19 11.83
N THR A 253 19.03 12.48 13.09
CA THR A 253 19.09 11.54 14.22
C THR A 253 17.75 10.89 14.55
N GLY A 254 16.64 11.40 14.01
CA GLY A 254 15.29 10.91 14.23
C GLY A 254 14.74 11.26 15.61
N ASP A 255 15.31 12.27 16.30
CA ASP A 255 14.89 12.66 17.65
C ASP A 255 13.72 13.67 17.65
N GLY A 256 13.25 14.06 16.45
CA GLY A 256 12.18 15.03 16.25
C GLY A 256 12.65 16.49 16.32
N ARG A 257 13.96 16.74 16.38
CA ARG A 257 14.55 18.08 16.32
C ARG A 257 15.43 18.21 15.08
N PRO A 258 15.39 19.36 14.39
CA PRO A 258 16.31 19.60 13.29
C PRO A 258 17.77 19.64 13.72
N ASP A 259 18.59 18.79 13.11
CA ASP A 259 20.06 18.80 13.21
C ASP A 259 20.69 19.79 12.23
N TRP A 260 20.01 20.02 11.11
CA TRP A 260 20.45 20.94 10.05
C TRP A 260 19.33 21.85 9.58
N THR A 261 19.68 23.09 9.26
CA THR A 261 18.77 24.11 8.73
C THR A 261 19.40 24.78 7.52
N GLN A 262 18.64 24.88 6.44
CA GLN A 262 19.09 25.56 5.24
C GLN A 262 19.33 27.06 5.50
N THR A 263 20.51 27.55 5.14
CA THR A 263 20.89 28.96 5.29
C THR A 263 20.85 29.69 3.94
N GLY A 264 20.97 31.02 3.97
CA GLY A 264 20.97 31.86 2.78
C GLY A 264 19.83 32.88 2.77
N ASP A 265 19.56 33.46 1.61
CA ASP A 265 18.48 34.44 1.44
C ASP A 265 17.11 33.74 1.51
N LEU A 266 16.36 34.05 2.57
CA LEU A 266 15.03 33.50 2.79
C LEU A 266 13.93 34.08 1.89
N LEU A 267 14.30 34.88 0.88
CA LEU A 267 13.42 35.38 -0.17
C LEU A 267 13.94 35.05 -1.57
N ALA A 268 14.98 34.22 -1.68
CA ALA A 268 15.39 33.64 -2.96
C ALA A 268 14.39 32.56 -3.40
N ASP A 269 14.05 32.58 -4.68
CA ASP A 269 13.17 31.61 -5.34
C ASP A 269 13.79 30.21 -5.45
N SER A 270 15.12 30.12 -5.48
CA SER A 270 15.86 28.87 -5.44
C SER A 270 17.09 28.96 -4.53
N ARG A 271 17.30 27.93 -3.71
CA ARG A 271 18.49 27.78 -2.87
C ARG A 271 19.07 26.39 -3.00
N VAL A 272 20.39 26.34 -3.01
CA VAL A 272 21.17 25.12 -3.09
C VAL A 272 22.10 25.05 -1.89
N SER A 273 22.17 23.89 -1.25
CA SER A 273 23.09 23.62 -0.16
C SER A 273 23.67 22.23 -0.32
N VAL A 274 24.94 22.06 0.02
CA VAL A 274 25.60 20.74 -0.02
C VAL A 274 25.87 20.30 1.42
N ILE A 275 25.51 19.06 1.72
CA ILE A 275 25.68 18.43 3.03
C ILE A 275 26.60 17.23 2.86
N SER A 276 27.67 17.17 3.64
CA SER A 276 28.53 15.98 3.71
C SER A 276 27.83 14.88 4.50
N ILE A 277 27.92 13.65 4.02
CA ILE A 277 27.30 12.48 4.65
C ILE A 277 28.41 11.67 5.34
N PRO A 278 28.41 11.61 6.67
CA PRO A 278 29.37 10.78 7.39
C PRO A 278 28.97 9.30 7.34
N ALA A 279 29.94 8.40 7.50
CA ALA A 279 29.72 6.96 7.35
C ALA A 279 28.81 6.34 8.43
N ASP A 280 28.66 7.00 9.58
CA ASP A 280 27.73 6.62 10.65
C ASP A 280 26.26 6.92 10.31
N ALA A 281 26.00 7.71 9.26
CA ALA A 281 24.65 7.96 8.76
C ALA A 281 24.12 6.84 7.83
N TYR A 282 24.96 5.90 7.41
CA TYR A 282 24.55 4.84 6.48
C TYR A 282 23.49 3.93 7.11
N GLY A 283 22.47 3.58 6.32
CA GLY A 283 21.35 2.76 6.77
C GLY A 283 20.28 3.52 7.58
N SER A 284 20.47 4.82 7.82
CA SER A 284 19.50 5.67 8.53
C SER A 284 18.51 6.35 7.57
N TYR A 285 17.42 6.86 8.15
CA TYR A 285 16.48 7.74 7.46
C TYR A 285 16.59 9.16 8.00
N TRP A 286 16.79 10.13 7.12
CA TRP A 286 16.75 11.55 7.46
C TRP A 286 15.38 12.13 7.14
N SER A 287 14.81 12.92 8.05
CA SER A 287 13.52 13.57 7.86
C SER A 287 13.71 15.01 7.38
N PHE A 288 13.20 15.30 6.18
CA PHE A 288 13.22 16.63 5.57
C PHE A 288 11.89 17.32 5.77
N ASN A 289 11.88 18.50 6.38
CA ASN A 289 10.68 19.30 6.59
C ASN A 289 10.87 20.72 6.04
N VAL A 290 9.78 21.42 5.79
CA VAL A 290 9.77 22.84 5.39
C VAL A 290 9.15 23.67 6.50
N GLU A 291 9.91 24.64 6.97
CA GLU A 291 9.50 25.58 7.99
C GLU A 291 9.61 27.01 7.48
N GLY A 292 8.90 27.93 8.13
CA GLY A 292 8.94 29.30 7.70
C GLY A 292 7.85 30.18 8.28
N ARG A 293 7.72 31.35 7.65
CA ARG A 293 6.72 32.36 7.98
C ARG A 293 6.16 32.91 6.68
N GLY A 294 4.91 33.34 6.72
CA GLY A 294 4.30 34.01 5.59
C GLY A 294 3.20 34.95 6.04
N VAL A 295 2.88 35.92 5.19
CA VAL A 295 1.83 36.90 5.39
C VAL A 295 1.03 37.03 4.09
N ASP A 296 -0.29 36.94 4.22
CA ASP A 296 -1.25 37.31 3.17
C ASP A 296 -1.82 38.70 3.52
N TRP A 297 -1.60 39.66 2.63
CA TRP A 297 -2.14 41.02 2.76
C TRP A 297 -3.29 41.29 1.79
N ASN A 298 -4.03 40.28 1.33
CA ASN A 298 -5.21 40.50 0.53
C ASN A 298 -6.24 41.36 1.31
N LEU A 299 -6.33 42.63 0.93
CA LEU A 299 -7.13 43.68 1.58
C LEU A 299 -8.61 43.65 1.13
N GLY A 300 -8.93 42.93 0.05
CA GLY A 300 -10.27 42.91 -0.54
C GLY A 300 -11.32 42.20 0.30
N GLU A 301 -10.90 41.34 1.23
CA GLU A 301 -11.80 40.54 2.08
C GLU A 301 -11.98 41.09 3.49
N ARG A 302 -11.44 42.29 3.80
CA ARG A 302 -11.53 42.93 5.14
C ARG A 302 -12.95 43.19 5.65
N PHE A 303 -13.98 43.00 4.83
CA PHE A 303 -15.38 43.22 5.19
C PHE A 303 -16.22 41.94 5.26
N ARG A 304 -15.62 40.75 5.11
CA ARG A 304 -16.30 39.47 5.33
C ARG A 304 -15.97 38.96 6.73
N GLU A 305 -16.96 39.02 7.61
CA GLU A 305 -16.85 38.53 8.98
C GLU A 305 -16.39 37.06 9.01
N SER A 306 -15.34 36.77 9.78
CA SER A 306 -14.92 35.43 10.26
C SER A 306 -14.33 34.40 9.26
N GLN A 307 -13.56 34.81 8.25
CA GLN A 307 -12.77 33.84 7.46
C GLN A 307 -11.33 33.71 7.98
N TYR A 308 -10.84 32.46 8.10
CA TYR A 308 -9.43 32.16 8.37
C TYR A 308 -8.59 32.67 7.20
N LYS A 309 -7.51 33.40 7.51
CA LYS A 309 -6.51 33.73 6.50
C LYS A 309 -5.46 32.63 6.48
N GLU A 310 -5.27 32.05 5.30
CA GLU A 310 -4.30 31.01 5.08
C GLU A 310 -3.22 31.53 4.14
N VAL A 311 -1.98 31.48 4.59
CA VAL A 311 -0.85 31.68 3.70
C VAL A 311 -0.45 30.31 3.22
N ARG A 312 -0.72 30.02 1.94
CA ARG A 312 -0.21 28.83 1.27
C ARG A 312 1.04 29.21 0.50
N THR A 313 1.94 28.28 0.26
CA THR A 313 3.09 28.45 -0.65
C THR A 313 3.53 27.07 -1.09
N GLU A 314 3.48 26.82 -2.39
CA GLU A 314 3.98 25.58 -2.98
C GLU A 314 5.50 25.61 -3.00
N PHE A 315 6.11 24.43 -2.83
CA PHE A 315 7.55 24.29 -2.88
C PHE A 315 7.94 22.95 -3.53
N THR A 316 9.19 22.90 -3.98
CA THR A 316 9.83 21.69 -4.48
C THR A 316 11.16 21.49 -3.75
N ILE A 317 11.36 20.28 -3.21
CA ILE A 317 12.67 19.82 -2.74
C ILE A 317 13.22 18.84 -3.78
N SER A 318 14.47 19.03 -4.17
CA SER A 318 15.23 18.13 -5.04
C SER A 318 16.54 17.78 -4.37
N LEU A 319 16.85 16.49 -4.33
CA LEU A 319 18.06 15.94 -3.72
C LEU A 319 18.89 15.26 -4.80
N ASN A 320 20.16 15.64 -4.90
CA ASN A 320 21.17 14.95 -5.70
C ASN A 320 22.23 14.40 -4.75
N MET A 321 22.28 13.08 -4.60
CA MET A 321 23.28 12.39 -3.79
C MET A 321 24.43 11.91 -4.68
N THR A 322 25.64 12.06 -4.18
CA THR A 322 26.86 11.55 -4.80
C THR A 322 27.38 10.37 -3.98
N MET A 323 27.71 9.30 -4.67
CA MET A 323 28.29 8.08 -4.13
C MET A 323 29.81 8.10 -4.31
N THR A 324 30.52 7.46 -3.40
CA THR A 324 31.96 7.19 -3.52
C THR A 324 32.24 6.26 -4.71
N SER A 325 33.48 6.21 -5.19
CA SER A 325 33.85 5.29 -6.27
C SER A 325 33.72 3.83 -5.85
N GLY A 326 33.16 2.97 -6.70
CA GLY A 326 33.02 1.55 -6.44
C GLY A 326 31.68 0.96 -6.87
N GLY A 327 31.48 -0.32 -6.55
CA GLY A 327 30.20 -0.99 -6.73
C GLY A 327 29.34 -0.82 -5.47
N HIS A 328 28.17 -0.22 -5.63
CA HIS A 328 27.20 -0.02 -4.57
C HIS A 328 25.93 -0.81 -4.85
N THR A 329 25.28 -1.28 -3.79
CA THR A 329 23.97 -1.92 -3.88
C THR A 329 22.96 -1.07 -3.12
N LEU A 330 21.85 -0.79 -3.78
CA LEU A 330 20.70 -0.13 -3.20
C LEU A 330 19.55 -1.15 -3.20
N ASP A 331 19.38 -1.78 -2.04
CA ASP A 331 18.28 -2.71 -1.81
C ASP A 331 16.95 -1.96 -1.76
N ILE A 332 15.87 -2.75 -1.78
CA ILE A 332 14.50 -2.24 -1.83
C ILE A 332 14.27 -1.20 -0.73
N GLN A 333 13.96 0.03 -1.14
CA GLN A 333 13.48 1.06 -0.23
C GLN A 333 12.03 0.78 0.13
N ASP A 334 11.69 0.97 1.40
CA ASP A 334 10.33 0.78 1.88
C ASP A 334 9.37 1.66 1.05
N PRO A 335 8.38 1.07 0.35
CA PRO A 335 7.55 1.80 -0.57
C PRO A 335 6.48 2.69 0.10
N HIS A 336 6.77 3.27 1.25
CA HIS A 336 5.88 4.16 1.94
C HIS A 336 5.85 5.55 1.33
N ALA A 337 4.65 6.14 1.19
CA ALA A 337 4.47 7.48 0.65
C ALA A 337 5.21 8.58 1.45
N GLY A 338 5.54 8.30 2.71
CA GLY A 338 6.37 9.14 3.57
C GLY A 338 7.86 9.08 3.27
N VAL A 339 8.32 8.15 2.43
CA VAL A 339 9.72 7.96 2.05
C VAL A 339 9.93 8.43 0.61
N ALA A 340 11.04 9.12 0.35
CA ALA A 340 11.47 9.48 -0.99
C ALA A 340 12.23 8.33 -1.64
N TYR A 341 11.93 8.05 -2.91
CA TYR A 341 12.61 7.00 -3.67
C TYR A 341 13.78 7.57 -4.45
N TRP A 342 14.95 6.94 -4.29
CA TRP A 342 16.10 7.25 -5.12
C TRP A 342 15.93 6.71 -6.54
N LYS A 343 16.33 7.51 -7.53
CA LYS A 343 16.44 7.12 -8.93
C LYS A 343 17.88 7.31 -9.38
N PRO A 344 18.41 6.46 -10.26
CA PRO A 344 19.73 6.67 -10.82
C PRO A 344 19.72 7.93 -11.68
N LEU A 345 20.67 8.83 -11.45
CA LEU A 345 20.85 10.01 -12.28
C LEU A 345 21.95 9.72 -13.29
N ILE A 346 21.57 9.45 -14.53
CA ILE A 346 22.53 9.27 -15.64
C ILE A 346 22.63 10.61 -16.36
N PRO A 347 23.76 11.34 -16.25
CA PRO A 347 23.94 12.56 -17.03
C PRO A 347 23.89 12.22 -18.53
N PHE A 348 23.22 13.05 -19.33
CA PHE A 348 23.12 12.85 -20.77
C PHE A 348 24.50 12.61 -21.40
N GLY A 349 24.76 11.37 -21.84
CA GLY A 349 25.94 11.02 -22.64
C GLY A 349 27.22 10.68 -21.87
N SER A 350 27.19 10.54 -20.54
CA SER A 350 28.38 10.10 -19.80
C SER A 350 28.02 9.08 -18.71
N GLU A 351 28.31 7.81 -18.98
CA GLU A 351 28.49 6.83 -17.91
C GLU A 351 29.75 7.18 -17.12
N VAL A 352 29.69 7.06 -15.80
CA VAL A 352 30.85 7.31 -14.94
C VAL A 352 31.66 6.03 -14.86
N GLU A 353 32.84 6.01 -15.49
CA GLU A 353 33.76 4.86 -15.39
C GLU A 353 34.20 4.66 -13.94
N GLY A 354 34.06 3.41 -13.45
CA GLY A 354 34.54 3.01 -12.13
C GLY A 354 33.52 3.07 -10.99
N THR A 355 32.30 3.58 -11.23
CA THR A 355 31.20 3.55 -10.25
C THR A 355 29.96 2.91 -10.85
N SER A 356 29.39 1.93 -10.15
CA SER A 356 28.17 1.25 -10.57
C SER A 356 27.22 1.11 -9.39
N ILE A 357 25.95 1.46 -9.59
CA ILE A 357 24.89 1.28 -8.60
C ILE A 357 23.97 0.15 -9.08
N ASN A 358 23.93 -0.92 -8.31
CA ASN A 358 22.97 -2.01 -8.47
C ASN A 358 21.71 -1.66 -7.69
N MET A 359 20.58 -1.52 -8.37
CA MET A 359 19.29 -1.27 -7.74
C MET A 359 18.38 -2.48 -7.90
N THR A 360 17.74 -2.84 -6.80
CA THR A 360 16.76 -3.91 -6.75
C THR A 360 15.35 -3.32 -6.73
N GLU A 361 14.54 -3.63 -7.74
CA GLU A 361 13.16 -3.16 -7.87
C GLU A 361 12.17 -4.35 -7.83
N TYR A 362 11.07 -4.21 -7.09
CA TYR A 362 9.93 -5.12 -7.25
C TYR A 362 9.08 -4.66 -8.43
N VAL A 363 8.97 -5.51 -9.44
CA VAL A 363 8.18 -5.25 -10.64
C VAL A 363 7.01 -6.21 -10.67
N TYR A 364 5.80 -5.67 -10.68
CA TYR A 364 4.61 -6.42 -11.00
C TYR A 364 4.49 -6.57 -12.52
N ASP A 365 4.58 -7.80 -13.03
CA ASP A 365 4.55 -8.10 -14.46
C ASP A 365 3.25 -8.80 -14.85
N LEU A 366 2.29 -8.02 -15.37
CA LEU A 366 0.99 -8.52 -15.84
C LEU A 366 1.12 -9.62 -16.89
N GLY A 367 2.19 -9.60 -17.70
CA GLY A 367 2.43 -10.61 -18.73
C GLY A 367 2.65 -12.01 -18.14
N ARG A 368 3.08 -12.10 -16.88
CA ARG A 368 3.37 -13.34 -16.16
C ARG A 368 2.17 -13.94 -15.44
N ILE A 369 1.00 -13.31 -15.47
CA ILE A 369 -0.21 -13.92 -14.94
C ILE A 369 -0.46 -15.24 -15.70
N THR A 370 -0.53 -16.33 -14.95
CA THR A 370 -0.76 -17.69 -15.48
C THR A 370 -2.23 -18.07 -15.31
N PRO A 371 -2.77 -18.96 -16.16
CA PRO A 371 -4.13 -19.48 -15.99
C PRO A 371 -4.31 -20.14 -14.63
N LEU A 372 -5.56 -20.18 -14.14
CA LEU A 372 -5.89 -21.01 -12.99
C LEU A 372 -5.67 -22.47 -13.39
N HIS A 373 -5.02 -23.28 -12.55
CA HIS A 373 -4.98 -24.72 -12.87
C HIS A 373 -6.43 -25.20 -12.87
N GLU A 374 -6.94 -25.61 -14.01
CA GLU A 374 -7.88 -26.72 -13.98
C GLU A 374 -7.09 -27.86 -13.33
N GLU A 375 -7.52 -28.36 -12.18
CA GLU A 375 -7.30 -29.79 -11.96
C GLU A 375 -7.82 -30.44 -13.23
N ALA A 376 -6.91 -30.99 -14.04
CA ALA A 376 -7.28 -31.76 -15.23
C ALA A 376 -8.45 -32.63 -14.79
N PRO A 377 -9.61 -32.57 -15.49
CA PRO A 377 -10.84 -33.15 -15.01
C PRO A 377 -10.48 -34.52 -14.49
N SER A 378 -10.64 -34.73 -13.18
CA SER A 378 -10.35 -36.00 -12.55
C SER A 378 -11.07 -37.01 -13.41
N GLY A 379 -10.30 -37.77 -14.20
CA GLY A 379 -10.84 -38.38 -15.39
C GLY A 379 -12.01 -39.25 -14.98
N GLU A 380 -13.23 -38.86 -15.36
CA GLU A 380 -14.34 -39.79 -15.30
C GLU A 380 -13.94 -40.99 -16.16
N GLY A 381 -13.65 -42.10 -15.49
CA GLY A 381 -13.84 -43.43 -16.05
C GLY A 381 -12.85 -43.85 -17.13
N GLY A 382 -11.57 -43.49 -17.04
CA GLY A 382 -10.54 -44.38 -17.56
C GLY A 382 -10.46 -45.58 -16.63
N ALA A 383 -11.24 -46.64 -16.88
CA ALA A 383 -11.14 -47.88 -16.09
C ALA A 383 -9.67 -48.30 -16.04
N ASP A 384 -9.07 -48.11 -14.87
CA ASP A 384 -7.67 -48.36 -14.62
C ASP A 384 -7.33 -49.75 -15.18
N LEU A 385 -6.34 -49.85 -16.07
CA LEU A 385 -5.96 -51.13 -16.68
C LEU A 385 -5.73 -52.20 -15.61
N ALA A 386 -5.36 -51.79 -14.39
CA ALA A 386 -5.28 -52.62 -13.19
C ALA A 386 -6.62 -53.31 -12.83
N TRP A 387 -7.76 -52.63 -12.89
CA TRP A 387 -9.08 -53.22 -12.60
C TRP A 387 -9.54 -54.21 -13.67
N LEU A 388 -9.18 -53.99 -14.94
CA LEU A 388 -9.39 -54.97 -15.99
C LEU A 388 -8.58 -56.25 -15.74
N TRP A 389 -7.33 -56.13 -15.27
CA TRP A 389 -6.53 -57.28 -14.86
C TRP A 389 -7.11 -58.02 -13.66
N VAL A 390 -7.63 -57.29 -12.66
CA VAL A 390 -8.30 -57.89 -11.50
C VAL A 390 -9.56 -58.66 -11.93
N LEU A 391 -10.41 -58.09 -12.78
CA LEU A 391 -11.60 -58.77 -13.31
C LEU A 391 -11.24 -59.99 -14.15
N LEU A 392 -10.17 -59.93 -14.94
CA LEU A 392 -9.70 -61.04 -15.76
C LEU A 392 -9.16 -62.18 -14.88
N ILE A 393 -8.42 -61.88 -13.81
CA ILE A 393 -7.95 -62.86 -12.84
C ILE A 393 -9.13 -63.52 -12.09
N VAL A 394 -10.10 -62.73 -11.63
CA VAL A 394 -11.30 -63.26 -10.95
C VAL A 394 -12.11 -64.16 -11.88
N SER A 395 -12.27 -63.76 -13.15
CA SER A 395 -12.93 -64.58 -14.18
C SER A 395 -12.19 -65.90 -14.43
N MET A 396 -10.85 -65.88 -14.51
CA MET A 396 -10.06 -67.11 -14.67
C MET A 396 -10.16 -68.04 -13.44
N ILE A 397 -10.18 -67.49 -12.23
CA ILE A 397 -10.36 -68.29 -11.01
C ILE A 397 -11.76 -68.91 -10.96
N ALA A 398 -12.80 -68.16 -11.33
CA ALA A 398 -14.17 -68.67 -11.41
C ALA A 398 -14.30 -69.77 -12.48
N ALA A 399 -13.67 -69.60 -13.65
CA ALA A 399 -13.66 -70.62 -14.69
C ALA A 399 -12.92 -71.90 -14.27
N ALA A 400 -11.77 -71.76 -13.58
CA ALA A 400 -11.04 -72.89 -13.03
C ALA A 400 -11.84 -73.62 -11.94
N GLY A 401 -12.53 -72.87 -11.06
CA GLY A 401 -13.44 -73.41 -10.06
C GLY A 401 -14.61 -74.17 -10.67
N TYR A 402 -15.23 -73.62 -11.72
CA TYR A 402 -16.33 -74.26 -12.44
C TYR A 402 -15.89 -75.54 -13.16
N LEU A 403 -14.72 -75.53 -13.80
CA LEU A 403 -14.15 -76.72 -14.44
C LEU A 403 -13.78 -77.80 -13.40
N GLY A 404 -13.21 -77.41 -12.26
CA GLY A 404 -12.95 -78.30 -11.13
C GLY A 404 -14.22 -78.94 -10.58
N TYR A 405 -15.27 -78.14 -10.36
CA TYR A 405 -16.58 -78.60 -9.93
C TYR A 405 -17.19 -79.59 -10.93
N LYS A 406 -17.17 -79.27 -12.23
CA LYS A 406 -17.71 -80.13 -13.29
C LYS A 406 -16.96 -81.47 -13.39
N LYS A 407 -15.63 -81.47 -13.17
CA LYS A 407 -14.79 -82.68 -13.18
C LYS A 407 -15.04 -83.55 -11.94
N ALA A 408 -15.25 -82.94 -10.77
CA ALA A 408 -15.63 -83.63 -9.54
C ALA A 408 -17.05 -84.22 -9.62
N TRP A 409 -17.99 -83.49 -10.23
CA TRP A 409 -19.35 -83.95 -10.47
C TRP A 409 -19.40 -85.15 -11.45
N LYS A 410 -18.60 -85.12 -12.53
CA LYS A 410 -18.46 -86.27 -13.43
C LYS A 410 -17.85 -87.49 -12.74
N LYS A 411 -16.84 -87.32 -11.87
CA LYS A 411 -16.26 -88.44 -11.10
C LYS A 411 -17.26 -89.07 -10.13
N ARG A 412 -18.10 -88.27 -9.46
CA ARG A 412 -19.16 -88.78 -8.57
C ARG A 412 -20.27 -89.54 -9.29
N LYS A 413 -20.48 -89.30 -10.58
CA LYS A 413 -21.49 -89.99 -11.41
C LYS A 413 -20.99 -91.30 -12.05
N LEU A 414 -19.68 -91.55 -12.00
CA LEU A 414 -19.04 -92.77 -12.50
C LEU A 414 -18.70 -93.77 -11.37
N SER A 415 -18.94 -93.39 -10.11
CA SER A 415 -18.77 -94.24 -8.92
C SER A 415 -20.10 -94.58 -8.23
N SER A 416 -21.23 -94.45 -8.93
CA SER A 416 -22.57 -94.87 -8.49
C SER A 416 -23.06 -96.01 -9.36
#